data_AF-A0A9D8D1N3-F1
#
_entry.id   AF-A0A9D8D1N3-F1
#
_cell.length_a   1.000
_cell.length_b   1.000
_cell.length_c   1.000
_cell.angle_alpha   90.00
_cell.angle_beta   90.00
_cell.angle_gamma   90.00
#
_symmetry.space_group_name_H-M   'P 1'
#
loop_
_entity.id
_entity.type
_entity.pdbx_description
1 polymer ?
#
loop_
_entity_poly.entity_id
_entity_poly.type
_entity_poly.pdbx_seq_one_letter_code
_entity_poly.pdbx_strand_id
1 'polypeptide(L)'
;MAEAKLFPARRSAGGIASVGLMLALAAVLATKIASQPDSAPAKVETEPSQRQEASAEANAIQPPMALASVALPAPPTPAAAQAPKIAAARTEPTPDSDPAAPPPRRALEAAPSEEPAHPAPKAASATPEPPVAALEAPAEAPRPALPSHPATKPTQAPPDPPAEPKRPALTASAGTPRQPAAQPPPNAAAEPATPRLEPQPARAAGAPSTVPQSRPAEVETTIADGRALLRIFEHGEGPSIEIAWPANRDERQRLFDLLSRCFGMQVAVTDGTAAIHTIDPATHRVAALDLDRLSGFVRVIQGEPLPGELRAIEQVGARFGAGGNAVRIFPRRFDALLLGGLSRIAGPSYRKGSAIRARYALDGGRVVVTSVSVDGRLQAGGIDLTPASRCT
;
A
#
# COMPACT_ATOMS: atom_id res chain seq x y z
N MET A 1 30.46 47.95 25.22
CA MET A 1 30.76 47.46 23.86
C MET A 1 29.50 46.74 23.36
N ALA A 2 28.40 47.38 22.96
CA ALA A 2 28.14 48.49 22.03
C ALA A 2 28.48 48.16 20.57
N GLU A 3 27.57 47.44 19.89
CA GLU A 3 27.33 47.64 18.45
C GLU A 3 25.85 47.37 18.14
N ALA A 4 25.15 48.46 17.83
CA ALA A 4 23.78 48.48 17.34
C ALA A 4 23.81 48.60 15.81
N LYS A 5 23.04 47.76 15.10
CA LYS A 5 22.79 47.93 13.66
C LYS A 5 21.35 48.38 13.43
N LEU A 6 21.24 49.63 12.98
CA LEU A 6 20.05 50.28 12.43
C LEU A 6 19.70 49.72 11.05
N PHE A 7 18.38 49.54 10.82
CA PHE A 7 17.50 49.93 9.68
C PHE A 7 18.05 49.94 8.21
N PRO A 8 17.20 49.75 7.15
CA PRO A 8 15.83 50.27 7.10
C PRO A 8 14.72 49.41 6.46
N ALA A 9 13.52 49.84 6.82
CA ALA A 9 12.23 49.51 6.23
C ALA A 9 12.13 49.94 4.76
N ARG A 10 11.54 49.07 3.92
CA ARG A 10 10.98 49.45 2.62
C ARG A 10 9.46 49.47 2.71
N ARG A 11 8.90 50.68 2.66
CA ARG A 11 7.54 50.93 2.15
C ARG A 11 7.59 50.85 0.62
N SER A 12 6.64 50.17 0.00
CA SER A 12 6.20 50.52 -1.36
C SER A 12 4.69 50.35 -1.43
N ALA A 13 4.02 51.47 -1.63
CA ALA A 13 2.63 51.58 -2.00
C ALA A 13 2.48 51.48 -3.53
N GLY A 14 1.27 51.15 -3.98
CA GLY A 14 0.75 51.58 -5.28
C GLY A 14 0.90 50.60 -6.44
N GLY A 15 -0.24 50.20 -7.01
CA GLY A 15 -0.29 49.46 -8.28
C GLY A 15 -1.63 48.82 -8.59
N ILE A 16 -2.72 49.61 -8.61
CA ILE A 16 -3.96 49.25 -9.30
C ILE A 16 -3.72 49.43 -10.81
N ALA A 17 -4.38 48.59 -11.62
CA ALA A 17 -4.55 48.63 -13.08
C ALA A 17 -3.55 47.82 -13.95
N SER A 18 -4.00 46.66 -14.40
CA SER A 18 -4.02 46.33 -15.84
C SER A 18 -4.80 45.04 -16.06
N VAL A 19 -6.11 45.20 -16.28
CA VAL A 19 -6.95 44.25 -16.98
C VAL A 19 -6.71 44.48 -18.48
N GLY A 20 -6.27 43.44 -19.19
CA GLY A 20 -6.35 43.37 -20.65
C GLY A 20 -5.02 43.44 -21.40
N LEU A 21 -4.28 42.32 -21.46
CA LEU A 21 -3.44 41.96 -22.61
C LEU A 21 -2.87 40.52 -22.51
N MET A 22 -3.72 39.49 -22.56
CA MET A 22 -3.27 38.09 -22.71
C MET A 22 -4.23 37.33 -23.64
N LEU A 23 -4.46 37.88 -24.83
CA LEU A 23 -5.23 37.25 -25.90
C LEU A 23 -4.61 37.62 -27.26
N ALA A 24 -3.30 37.38 -27.40
CA ALA A 24 -2.57 37.54 -28.67
C ALA A 24 -1.22 36.78 -28.67
N LEU A 25 -1.18 35.54 -28.15
CA LEU A 25 0.00 34.67 -28.29
C LEU A 25 -0.38 33.22 -28.65
N ALA A 26 -1.32 33.08 -29.59
CA ALA A 26 -1.79 31.78 -30.08
C ALA A 26 -1.80 31.68 -31.63
N ALA A 27 -1.04 32.51 -32.36
CA ALA A 27 -1.13 32.55 -33.83
C ALA A 27 0.18 32.80 -34.59
N VAL A 28 1.37 32.49 -34.05
CA VAL A 28 2.66 32.68 -34.78
C VAL A 28 3.64 31.51 -34.61
N LEU A 29 3.16 30.26 -34.68
CA LEU A 29 4.05 29.08 -34.73
C LEU A 29 3.56 28.00 -35.71
N ALA A 30 2.97 28.44 -36.83
CA ALA A 30 2.60 27.57 -37.94
C ALA A 30 2.97 28.23 -39.26
N THR A 31 4.27 28.33 -39.59
CA THR A 31 4.80 28.50 -40.97
C THR A 31 6.32 28.66 -40.95
N LYS A 32 7.06 27.55 -41.13
CA LYS A 32 8.47 27.41 -41.55
C LYS A 32 8.89 26.03 -41.04
N ILE A 33 9.01 24.98 -41.85
CA ILE A 33 10.10 24.77 -42.80
C ILE A 33 9.60 23.76 -43.83
N ALA A 34 9.45 24.21 -45.07
CA ALA A 34 9.53 23.39 -46.27
C ALA A 34 10.64 24.00 -47.13
N SER A 35 11.28 23.16 -47.94
CA SER A 35 12.35 23.46 -48.91
C SER A 35 13.79 23.33 -48.39
N GLN A 36 14.37 22.15 -48.58
CA GLN A 36 15.73 22.07 -49.14
C GLN A 36 15.83 20.99 -50.23
N PRO A 37 16.73 21.20 -51.22
CA PRO A 37 16.69 20.51 -52.51
C PRO A 37 17.60 19.28 -52.58
N ASP A 38 17.25 18.45 -53.55
CA ASP A 38 18.04 17.50 -54.34
C ASP A 38 19.57 17.54 -54.15
N SER A 39 20.14 16.39 -53.77
CA SER A 39 21.51 16.02 -54.09
C SER A 39 21.61 14.50 -54.26
N ALA A 40 22.05 14.13 -55.45
CA ALA A 40 22.19 12.78 -55.98
C ALA A 40 23.16 11.88 -55.18
N PRO A 41 23.08 10.55 -55.34
CA PRO A 41 23.75 9.59 -54.48
C PRO A 41 25.22 9.34 -54.86
N ALA A 42 26.11 9.48 -53.88
CA ALA A 42 27.47 8.96 -53.96
C ALA A 42 27.46 7.46 -53.60
N LYS A 43 27.96 6.69 -54.57
CA LYS A 43 28.22 5.26 -54.55
C LYS A 43 29.22 4.94 -53.42
N VAL A 44 28.78 4.24 -52.38
CA VAL A 44 29.68 3.65 -51.37
C VAL A 44 29.71 2.16 -51.60
N GLU A 45 30.93 1.70 -51.83
CA GLU A 45 31.37 0.33 -52.09
C GLU A 45 31.15 -0.53 -50.85
N THR A 46 30.40 -1.63 -51.03
CA THR A 46 30.09 -2.60 -49.98
C THR A 46 31.20 -3.65 -49.93
N GLU A 47 32.03 -3.63 -48.89
CA GLU A 47 32.88 -4.77 -48.52
C GLU A 47 32.22 -5.58 -47.39
N PRO A 48 32.15 -6.92 -47.47
CA PRO A 48 31.41 -7.74 -46.53
C PRO A 48 32.29 -8.13 -45.34
N SER A 49 31.95 -7.68 -44.13
CA SER A 49 32.59 -8.17 -42.91
C SER A 49 31.63 -9.03 -42.09
N GLN A 50 31.93 -10.33 -42.15
CA GLN A 50 31.43 -11.39 -41.31
C GLN A 50 31.49 -11.02 -39.82
N ARG A 51 30.33 -10.87 -39.18
CA ARG A 51 30.17 -11.10 -37.72
C ARG A 51 28.71 -11.35 -37.34
N GLN A 52 28.12 -12.39 -37.93
CA GLN A 52 26.95 -13.06 -37.38
C GLN A 52 27.35 -14.48 -37.07
N GLU A 53 27.67 -14.76 -35.80
CA GLU A 53 27.61 -16.07 -35.13
C GLU A 53 28.21 -15.90 -33.73
N ALA A 54 27.41 -15.41 -32.78
CA ALA A 54 27.54 -15.60 -31.32
C ALA A 54 26.66 -14.61 -30.56
N SER A 55 25.33 -14.72 -30.67
CA SER A 55 24.36 -14.20 -29.69
C SER A 55 22.95 -14.68 -30.06
N ALA A 56 22.77 -16.00 -30.08
CA ALA A 56 21.46 -16.63 -30.22
C ALA A 56 21.38 -17.87 -29.34
N GLU A 57 21.87 -17.78 -28.08
CA GLU A 57 21.70 -18.87 -27.12
C GLU A 57 21.68 -18.34 -25.68
N ALA A 58 20.67 -17.54 -25.35
CA ALA A 58 20.31 -17.21 -23.97
C ALA A 58 18.86 -16.74 -23.90
N ASN A 59 17.92 -17.55 -24.39
CA ASN A 59 16.51 -17.37 -24.07
C ASN A 59 15.84 -18.74 -23.88
N ALA A 60 16.38 -19.48 -22.91
CA ALA A 60 15.72 -20.67 -22.38
C ALA A 60 14.58 -20.19 -21.47
N ILE A 61 13.37 -20.26 -22.01
CA ILE A 61 12.11 -20.12 -21.29
C ILE A 61 12.11 -21.13 -20.14
N GLN A 62 12.29 -20.66 -18.91
CA GLN A 62 11.99 -21.46 -17.73
C GLN A 62 10.49 -21.74 -17.70
N PRO A 63 10.05 -23.02 -17.62
CA PRO A 63 8.65 -23.33 -17.40
C PRO A 63 8.21 -22.77 -16.03
N PRO A 64 6.96 -22.32 -15.88
CA PRO A 64 6.45 -21.90 -14.59
C PRO A 64 6.54 -23.07 -13.62
N MET A 65 7.29 -22.90 -12.53
CA MET A 65 7.29 -23.87 -11.45
C MET A 65 5.87 -23.99 -10.91
N ALA A 66 5.33 -25.21 -10.98
CA ALA A 66 4.09 -25.57 -10.31
C ALA A 66 4.29 -25.33 -8.81
N LEU A 67 3.59 -24.33 -8.26
CA LEU A 67 3.46 -24.17 -6.82
C LEU A 67 2.69 -25.38 -6.30
N ALA A 68 3.40 -26.29 -5.64
CA ALA A 68 2.76 -27.29 -4.81
C ALA A 68 2.02 -26.56 -3.68
N SER A 69 0.70 -26.65 -3.67
CA SER A 69 -0.14 -26.21 -2.56
C SER A 69 0.25 -27.03 -1.32
N VAL A 70 1.07 -26.45 -0.46
CA VAL A 70 1.28 -26.98 0.89
C VAL A 70 -0.02 -26.73 1.66
N ALA A 71 -0.81 -27.78 1.86
CA ALA A 71 -1.97 -27.74 2.73
C ALA A 71 -1.48 -27.49 4.16
N LEU A 72 -1.86 -26.34 4.73
CA LEU A 72 -1.74 -26.11 6.16
C LEU A 72 -2.55 -27.18 6.91
N PRO A 73 -2.01 -27.76 8.00
CA PRO A 73 -2.79 -28.68 8.84
C PRO A 73 -4.05 -27.96 9.32
N ALA A 74 -5.17 -28.66 9.34
CA ALA A 74 -6.43 -28.13 9.84
C ALA A 74 -6.24 -27.56 11.25
N PRO A 75 -6.81 -26.38 11.56
CA PRO A 75 -6.75 -25.84 12.91
C PRO A 75 -7.32 -26.87 13.89
N PRO A 76 -6.74 -27.00 15.10
CA PRO A 76 -7.27 -27.90 16.10
C PRO A 76 -8.73 -27.55 16.36
N THR A 77 -9.61 -28.53 16.23
CA THR A 77 -11.03 -28.41 16.54
C THR A 77 -11.15 -27.84 17.95
N PRO A 78 -11.88 -26.73 18.16
CA PRO A 78 -12.12 -26.21 19.49
C PRO A 78 -12.74 -27.32 20.34
N ALA A 79 -12.05 -27.69 21.42
CA ALA A 79 -12.58 -28.62 22.40
C ALA A 79 -13.93 -28.07 22.86
N ALA A 80 -14.98 -28.87 22.69
CA ALA A 80 -16.34 -28.53 23.05
C ALA A 80 -16.40 -28.12 24.52
N ALA A 81 -16.48 -26.81 24.78
CA ALA A 81 -16.83 -26.28 26.08
C ALA A 81 -18.26 -26.74 26.37
N GLN A 82 -18.39 -27.66 27.32
CA GLN A 82 -19.68 -28.13 27.81
C GLN A 82 -20.39 -26.96 28.49
N ALA A 83 -21.48 -26.50 27.88
CA ALA A 83 -22.36 -25.50 28.46
C ALA A 83 -23.06 -26.08 29.72
N PRO A 84 -23.14 -25.34 30.82
CA PRO A 84 -23.88 -25.77 31.99
C PRO A 84 -25.39 -25.81 31.71
N LYS A 85 -25.98 -26.95 32.02
CA LYS A 85 -27.40 -27.27 31.94
C LYS A 85 -28.16 -26.48 33.00
N ILE A 86 -28.73 -25.33 32.63
CA ILE A 86 -29.71 -24.62 33.48
C ILE A 86 -31.10 -25.13 33.13
N ALA A 87 -31.75 -25.69 34.15
CA ALA A 87 -33.08 -26.26 34.10
C ALA A 87 -34.17 -25.18 34.01
N ALA A 88 -35.28 -25.60 33.42
CA ALA A 88 -36.45 -24.83 33.01
C ALA A 88 -37.25 -24.19 34.15
N ALA A 89 -37.92 -23.08 33.82
CA ALA A 89 -39.27 -22.78 34.27
C ALA A 89 -39.97 -21.80 33.31
N ARG A 90 -41.13 -22.23 32.77
CA ARG A 90 -42.41 -21.51 32.53
C ARG A 90 -42.35 -20.01 32.15
N THR A 91 -43.11 -19.47 31.19
CA THR A 91 -44.50 -19.74 30.78
C THR A 91 -44.76 -18.96 29.49
N GLU A 92 -45.52 -19.53 28.54
CA GLU A 92 -46.18 -18.76 27.46
C GLU A 92 -47.19 -17.76 28.05
N PRO A 93 -47.40 -16.61 27.38
CA PRO A 93 -48.63 -16.48 26.59
C PRO A 93 -48.47 -15.69 25.27
N THR A 94 -49.08 -16.19 24.20
CA THR A 94 -49.72 -15.40 23.13
C THR A 94 -51.20 -15.14 23.53
N PRO A 95 -52.01 -14.27 22.88
CA PRO A 95 -51.88 -13.66 21.53
C PRO A 95 -52.34 -12.18 21.43
N ASP A 96 -52.42 -11.69 20.19
CA ASP A 96 -53.20 -10.53 19.67
C ASP A 96 -52.75 -9.08 19.96
N SER A 97 -52.30 -8.40 18.91
CA SER A 97 -52.99 -7.20 18.37
C SER A 97 -52.34 -6.70 17.06
N ASP A 98 -53.20 -6.47 16.08
CA ASP A 98 -52.99 -5.89 14.76
C ASP A 98 -52.39 -4.45 14.75
N PRO A 99 -51.90 -3.96 13.59
CA PRO A 99 -51.08 -2.76 13.47
C PRO A 99 -51.92 -1.48 13.38
N ALA A 100 -51.65 -0.53 14.27
CA ALA A 100 -52.17 0.83 14.16
C ALA A 100 -51.37 1.62 13.11
N ALA A 101 -52.08 2.07 12.09
CA ALA A 101 -51.61 2.98 11.05
C ALA A 101 -51.09 4.32 11.63
N PRO A 102 -50.03 4.92 11.05
CA PRO A 102 -49.62 6.26 11.42
C PRO A 102 -50.58 7.32 10.84
N PRO A 103 -50.88 8.41 11.57
CA PRO A 103 -51.77 9.46 11.11
C PRO A 103 -51.15 10.32 9.98
N PRO A 104 -51.98 10.94 9.13
CA PRO A 104 -51.52 11.78 8.02
C PRO A 104 -50.83 13.06 8.53
N ARG A 105 -49.64 13.33 8.00
CA ARG A 105 -48.92 14.60 8.20
C ARG A 105 -49.71 15.72 7.52
N ARG A 106 -50.22 16.62 8.35
CA ARG A 106 -50.88 17.87 7.99
C ARG A 106 -49.88 18.77 7.27
N ALA A 107 -50.25 19.22 6.07
CA ALA A 107 -49.58 20.30 5.36
C ALA A 107 -49.71 21.61 6.16
N LEU A 108 -48.58 22.19 6.55
CA LEU A 108 -48.41 23.62 6.80
C LEU A 108 -47.65 24.12 5.56
N GLU A 109 -48.33 24.69 4.58
CA GLU A 109 -48.71 26.11 4.51
C GLU A 109 -47.48 27.02 4.52
N ALA A 110 -47.18 27.50 3.32
CA ALA A 110 -46.14 28.46 3.01
C ALA A 110 -46.58 29.87 3.42
N ALA A 111 -45.68 30.60 4.07
CA ALA A 111 -45.72 32.05 4.19
C ALA A 111 -44.27 32.60 4.28
N PRO A 112 -44.05 33.88 3.93
CA PRO A 112 -42.85 34.32 3.22
C PRO A 112 -41.77 34.96 4.12
N SER A 113 -40.55 34.91 3.59
CA SER A 113 -39.51 35.95 3.61
C SER A 113 -39.53 37.00 4.72
N GLU A 114 -38.57 36.91 5.64
CA GLU A 114 -37.94 38.09 6.26
C GLU A 114 -36.42 37.91 6.28
N GLU A 115 -35.77 38.89 5.68
CA GLU A 115 -34.33 39.11 5.57
C GLU A 115 -33.81 39.70 6.88
N PRO A 116 -32.84 39.08 7.59
CA PRO A 116 -32.22 39.73 8.74
C PRO A 116 -31.11 40.65 8.25
N ALA A 117 -31.38 41.95 8.36
CA ALA A 117 -30.41 43.02 8.21
C ALA A 117 -29.17 42.80 9.08
N HIS A 118 -28.01 43.04 8.46
CA HIS A 118 -26.71 43.13 9.08
C HIS A 118 -26.67 44.13 10.25
N PRO A 119 -26.16 43.76 11.44
CA PRO A 119 -25.67 44.75 12.39
C PRO A 119 -24.23 45.17 12.04
N ALA A 120 -24.05 46.48 11.96
CA ALA A 120 -22.76 47.17 11.77
C ALA A 120 -21.71 46.81 12.84
N PRO A 121 -20.41 46.87 12.52
CA PRO A 121 -19.35 46.58 13.47
C PRO A 121 -19.20 47.72 14.49
N LYS A 122 -19.46 47.42 15.77
CA LYS A 122 -19.12 48.29 16.89
C LYS A 122 -17.60 48.28 17.10
N ALA A 123 -17.03 49.48 17.03
CA ALA A 123 -15.70 49.79 17.52
C ALA A 123 -15.64 49.77 19.06
N ALA A 124 -14.42 49.58 19.57
CA ALA A 124 -13.93 49.72 20.94
C ALA A 124 -14.19 48.56 21.92
N SER A 125 -13.11 47.86 22.29
CA SER A 125 -12.42 48.19 23.54
C SER A 125 -11.09 47.45 23.64
N ALA A 126 -10.05 48.22 23.96
CA ALA A 126 -8.73 47.74 24.30
C ALA A 126 -8.79 46.92 25.59
N THR A 127 -8.35 45.67 25.52
CA THR A 127 -8.07 44.85 26.70
C THR A 127 -6.68 45.24 27.21
N PRO A 128 -6.51 45.56 28.51
CA PRO A 128 -5.20 45.79 29.10
C PRO A 128 -4.40 44.48 29.15
N GLU A 129 -3.12 44.55 28.79
CA GLU A 129 -2.16 43.47 28.94
C GLU A 129 -2.09 42.98 30.40
N PRO A 130 -2.11 41.66 30.65
CA PRO A 130 -1.81 41.14 31.97
C PRO A 130 -0.34 41.41 32.33
N PRO A 131 -0.05 41.76 33.59
CA PRO A 131 1.33 41.99 34.03
C PRO A 131 2.14 40.69 33.91
N VAL A 132 3.31 40.83 33.29
CA VAL A 132 4.35 39.80 33.19
C VAL A 132 4.83 39.50 34.61
N ALA A 133 4.26 38.47 35.23
CA ALA A 133 4.84 37.88 36.43
C ALA A 133 6.17 37.24 36.02
N ALA A 134 7.27 37.77 36.55
CA ALA A 134 8.59 37.18 36.45
C ALA A 134 8.52 35.74 36.96
N LEU A 135 8.72 34.77 36.06
CA LEU A 135 9.03 33.41 36.48
C LEU A 135 10.38 33.43 37.18
N GLU A 136 10.36 33.37 38.51
CA GLU A 136 11.49 32.90 39.29
C GLU A 136 11.88 31.50 38.80
N ALA A 137 13.19 31.32 38.58
CA ALA A 137 13.76 30.04 38.20
C ALA A 137 13.44 28.98 39.28
N PRO A 138 12.98 27.77 38.89
CA PRO A 138 12.81 26.69 39.85
C PRO A 138 14.17 26.32 40.44
N ALA A 139 14.29 26.42 41.76
CA ALA A 139 15.41 25.89 42.51
C ALA A 139 15.58 24.40 42.20
N GLU A 140 16.79 24.03 41.79
CA GLU A 140 17.20 22.68 41.44
C GLU A 140 17.00 21.74 42.64
N ALA A 141 16.02 20.85 42.54
CA ALA A 141 15.80 19.81 43.53
C ALA A 141 17.02 18.88 43.58
N PRO A 142 17.49 18.47 44.78
CA PRO A 142 18.63 17.57 44.91
C PRO A 142 18.32 16.22 44.25
N ARG A 143 19.14 15.86 43.27
CA ARG A 143 19.07 14.56 42.58
C ARG A 143 19.20 13.43 43.61
N PRO A 144 18.29 12.44 43.62
CA PRO A 144 18.46 11.24 44.42
C PRO A 144 19.76 10.53 44.01
N ALA A 145 20.62 10.24 44.99
CA ALA A 145 21.81 9.43 44.77
C ALA A 145 21.39 8.05 44.23
N LEU A 146 21.92 7.70 43.06
CA LEU A 146 21.77 6.37 42.46
C LEU A 146 22.32 5.32 43.44
N PRO A 147 21.59 4.21 43.69
CA PRO A 147 22.14 3.09 44.44
C PRO A 147 23.30 2.47 43.65
N SER A 148 24.48 2.46 44.27
CA SER A 148 25.67 1.78 43.78
C SER A 148 25.37 0.28 43.64
N HIS A 149 25.30 -0.22 42.41
CA HIS A 149 25.22 -1.66 42.16
C HIS A 149 26.51 -2.34 42.67
N PRO A 150 26.40 -3.47 43.40
CA PRO A 150 27.58 -4.22 43.83
C PRO A 150 28.31 -4.80 42.62
N ALA A 151 29.64 -4.72 42.67
CA ALA A 151 30.56 -5.23 41.68
C ALA A 151 30.25 -6.70 41.34
N THR A 152 29.85 -6.93 40.08
CA THR A 152 29.71 -8.27 39.51
C THR A 152 31.07 -8.97 39.47
N LYS A 153 31.14 -10.13 40.14
CA LYS A 153 32.27 -11.07 40.03
C LYS A 153 32.52 -11.46 38.56
N PRO A 154 33.77 -11.80 38.18
CA PRO A 154 34.08 -12.27 36.83
C PRO A 154 33.37 -13.62 36.59
N THR A 155 32.38 -13.63 35.70
CA THR A 155 31.81 -14.87 35.17
C THR A 155 32.83 -15.50 34.23
N GLN A 156 33.15 -16.76 34.51
CA GLN A 156 34.06 -17.61 33.75
C GLN A 156 33.67 -17.68 32.28
N ALA A 157 34.70 -17.74 31.43
CA ALA A 157 34.57 -18.00 30.01
C ALA A 157 33.77 -19.30 29.75
N PRO A 158 32.89 -19.33 28.74
CA PRO A 158 32.20 -20.55 28.35
C PRO A 158 33.22 -21.61 27.90
N PRO A 159 33.01 -22.89 28.22
CA PRO A 159 33.86 -23.98 27.76
C PRO A 159 33.77 -24.15 26.24
N ASP A 160 34.90 -24.51 25.63
CA ASP A 160 35.03 -24.77 24.19
C ASP A 160 34.00 -25.81 23.70
N PRO A 161 33.42 -25.61 22.50
CA PRO A 161 32.52 -26.58 21.90
C PRO A 161 33.26 -27.92 21.62
N PRO A 162 32.58 -29.07 21.79
CA PRO A 162 33.14 -30.37 21.48
C PRO A 162 33.56 -30.46 20.00
N ALA A 163 34.78 -30.96 19.76
CA ALA A 163 35.31 -31.17 18.43
C ALA A 163 34.37 -32.06 17.58
N GLU A 164 33.98 -31.56 16.40
CA GLU A 164 33.22 -32.32 15.41
C GLU A 164 33.99 -33.59 14.99
N PRO A 165 33.30 -34.75 14.87
CA PRO A 165 33.90 -35.95 14.31
C PRO A 165 34.18 -35.75 12.81
N LYS A 166 35.45 -35.92 12.44
CA LYS A 166 35.93 -35.89 11.05
C LYS A 166 35.14 -36.86 10.17
N ARG A 167 34.43 -36.32 9.18
CA ARG A 167 33.80 -37.09 8.10
C ARG A 167 34.86 -37.87 7.31
N PRO A 168 34.69 -39.18 7.08
CA PRO A 168 35.53 -39.93 6.15
C PRO A 168 35.39 -39.40 4.72
N ALA A 169 36.52 -39.19 4.06
CA ALA A 169 36.59 -38.87 2.65
C ALA A 169 36.08 -40.07 1.82
N LEU A 170 34.94 -39.89 1.14
CA LEU A 170 34.48 -40.84 0.13
C LEU A 170 35.28 -40.62 -1.15
N THR A 171 36.12 -41.60 -1.44
CA THR A 171 36.88 -41.80 -2.66
C THR A 171 35.98 -41.89 -3.88
N ALA A 172 36.35 -41.15 -4.93
CA ALA A 172 35.79 -41.28 -6.26
C ALA A 172 36.07 -42.69 -6.82
N SER A 173 35.02 -43.41 -7.21
CA SER A 173 35.13 -44.63 -7.99
C SER A 173 34.53 -44.39 -9.37
N ALA A 174 35.40 -44.37 -10.37
CA ALA A 174 35.07 -44.28 -11.78
C ALA A 174 34.44 -45.61 -12.23
N GLY A 175 33.14 -45.59 -12.52
CA GLY A 175 32.41 -46.69 -13.13
C GLY A 175 32.05 -46.34 -14.58
N THR A 176 32.70 -47.01 -15.53
CA THR A 176 32.42 -46.98 -16.96
C THR A 176 30.94 -47.28 -17.26
N PRO A 177 30.23 -46.45 -18.04
CA PRO A 177 28.89 -46.77 -18.51
C PRO A 177 28.94 -47.90 -19.54
N ARG A 178 28.39 -49.06 -19.18
CA ARG A 178 28.19 -50.20 -20.06
C ARG A 178 26.99 -49.90 -20.97
N GLN A 179 27.27 -49.70 -22.27
CA GLN A 179 26.29 -49.46 -23.32
C GLN A 179 25.37 -50.70 -23.49
N PRO A 180 24.05 -50.59 -23.25
CA PRO A 180 23.12 -51.67 -23.55
C PRO A 180 22.88 -51.77 -25.06
N ALA A 181 22.97 -52.98 -25.58
CA ALA A 181 22.71 -53.31 -26.98
C ALA A 181 21.28 -52.92 -27.40
N ALA A 182 21.19 -52.40 -28.62
CA ALA A 182 19.95 -52.01 -29.28
C ALA A 182 18.97 -53.18 -29.40
N GLN A 183 17.75 -52.98 -28.90
CA GLN A 183 16.58 -53.76 -29.31
C GLN A 183 15.86 -53.02 -30.45
N PRO A 184 15.45 -53.71 -31.52
CA PRO A 184 14.66 -53.11 -32.59
C PRO A 184 13.23 -52.80 -32.12
N PRO A 185 12.62 -51.68 -32.55
CA PRO A 185 11.28 -51.30 -32.13
C PRO A 185 10.20 -52.18 -32.80
N PRO A 186 9.27 -52.76 -32.03
CA PRO A 186 8.06 -53.36 -32.57
C PRO A 186 6.99 -52.29 -32.86
N ASN A 187 6.58 -52.28 -34.13
CA ASN A 187 5.27 -51.94 -34.69
C ASN A 187 4.42 -50.79 -34.12
N ALA A 188 4.09 -49.89 -35.05
CA ALA A 188 3.07 -48.86 -34.98
C ALA A 188 1.72 -49.38 -34.43
N ALA A 189 1.26 -48.73 -33.37
CA ALA A 189 -0.14 -48.71 -32.97
C ALA A 189 -0.51 -47.24 -32.71
N ALA A 190 -1.62 -46.83 -33.30
CA ALA A 190 -2.07 -45.46 -33.47
C ALA A 190 -2.09 -44.64 -32.16
N GLU A 191 -1.46 -43.47 -32.19
CA GLU A 191 -1.66 -42.43 -31.18
C GLU A 191 -3.12 -41.93 -31.24
N PRO A 192 -3.83 -41.88 -30.11
CA PRO A 192 -5.08 -41.14 -30.01
C PRO A 192 -4.79 -39.66 -30.20
N ALA A 193 -5.46 -39.04 -31.17
CA ALA A 193 -5.41 -37.62 -31.44
C ALA A 193 -5.67 -36.83 -30.16
N THR A 194 -4.60 -36.23 -29.61
CA THR A 194 -4.73 -35.22 -28.58
C THR A 194 -5.48 -34.04 -29.20
N PRO A 195 -6.60 -33.59 -28.61
CA PRO A 195 -7.26 -32.39 -29.09
C PRO A 195 -6.26 -31.23 -28.95
N ARG A 196 -5.75 -30.80 -30.10
CA ARG A 196 -4.91 -29.63 -30.27
C ARG A 196 -5.69 -28.46 -29.67
N LEU A 197 -5.33 -28.10 -28.43
CA LEU A 197 -5.76 -26.87 -27.79
C LEU A 197 -5.24 -25.74 -28.67
N GLU A 198 -6.09 -25.28 -29.57
CA GLU A 198 -5.88 -24.04 -30.32
C GLU A 198 -5.52 -22.96 -29.29
N PRO A 199 -4.38 -22.27 -29.46
CA PRO A 199 -4.00 -21.17 -28.59
C PRO A 199 -5.15 -20.18 -28.57
N GLN A 200 -5.89 -20.14 -27.47
CA GLN A 200 -6.98 -19.22 -27.30
C GLN A 200 -6.39 -17.82 -27.50
N PRO A 201 -6.79 -17.09 -28.56
CA PRO A 201 -6.13 -15.85 -28.93
C PRO A 201 -6.13 -14.96 -27.71
N ALA A 202 -4.92 -14.52 -27.31
CA ALA A 202 -4.71 -13.59 -26.22
C ALA A 202 -5.73 -12.46 -26.39
N ARG A 203 -6.78 -12.53 -25.57
CA ARG A 203 -7.95 -11.65 -25.68
C ARG A 203 -7.39 -10.25 -25.62
N ALA A 204 -7.53 -9.53 -26.74
CA ALA A 204 -6.93 -8.24 -26.98
C ALA A 204 -7.04 -7.38 -25.71
N ALA A 205 -5.91 -6.83 -25.29
CA ALA A 205 -5.81 -5.89 -24.18
C ALA A 205 -6.99 -4.93 -24.25
N GLY A 206 -7.95 -5.11 -23.35
CA GLY A 206 -9.16 -4.29 -23.30
C GLY A 206 -8.77 -2.83 -23.17
N ALA A 207 -9.55 -1.98 -23.84
CA ALA A 207 -9.39 -0.52 -23.81
C ALA A 207 -9.06 -0.01 -22.39
N PRO A 208 -8.23 1.04 -22.26
CA PRO A 208 -7.81 1.57 -20.97
C PRO A 208 -9.05 1.87 -20.13
N SER A 209 -9.23 1.08 -19.06
CA SER A 209 -10.33 1.25 -18.12
C SER A 209 -10.05 2.53 -17.33
N THR A 210 -10.60 3.65 -17.82
CA THR A 210 -10.41 4.95 -17.21
C THR A 210 -11.18 4.97 -15.90
N VAL A 211 -10.46 4.98 -14.78
CA VAL A 211 -11.09 5.09 -13.46
C VAL A 211 -11.65 6.51 -13.34
N PRO A 212 -12.97 6.69 -13.12
CA PRO A 212 -13.56 8.02 -12.99
C PRO A 212 -13.02 8.70 -11.74
N GLN A 213 -12.73 10.00 -11.84
CA GLN A 213 -12.32 10.80 -10.70
C GLN A 213 -13.52 11.08 -9.80
N SER A 214 -13.42 10.70 -8.53
CA SER A 214 -14.44 10.95 -7.53
C SER A 214 -14.51 12.43 -7.16
N ARG A 215 -15.72 12.95 -6.93
CA ARG A 215 -15.90 14.32 -6.43
C ARG A 215 -15.40 14.44 -4.99
N PRO A 216 -14.89 15.60 -4.54
CA PRO A 216 -14.37 15.75 -3.17
C PRO A 216 -15.35 15.34 -2.05
N ALA A 217 -16.63 15.69 -2.18
CA ALA A 217 -17.65 15.29 -1.21
C ALA A 217 -17.85 13.77 -1.14
N GLU A 218 -17.79 13.09 -2.28
CA GLU A 218 -17.90 11.63 -2.36
C GLU A 218 -16.68 10.93 -1.76
N VAL A 219 -15.49 11.54 -1.92
CA VAL A 219 -14.25 11.05 -1.30
C VAL A 219 -14.36 11.09 0.22
N GLU A 220 -14.83 12.18 0.82
CA GLU A 220 -14.93 12.26 2.29
C GLU A 220 -15.95 11.27 2.85
N THR A 221 -17.10 11.08 2.18
CA THR A 221 -18.05 10.02 2.53
C THR A 221 -17.41 8.64 2.44
N THR A 222 -16.65 8.37 1.37
CA THR A 222 -15.93 7.10 1.18
C THR A 222 -14.92 6.86 2.31
N ILE A 223 -14.19 7.91 2.74
CA ILE A 223 -13.27 7.84 3.88
C ILE A 223 -14.02 7.61 5.19
N ALA A 224 -15.16 8.26 5.40
CA ALA A 224 -15.99 8.06 6.59
C ALA A 224 -16.46 6.60 6.72
N ASP A 225 -17.01 6.03 5.64
CA ASP A 225 -17.42 4.63 5.59
C ASP A 225 -16.24 3.68 5.82
N GLY A 226 -15.11 3.98 5.17
CA GLY A 226 -13.87 3.22 5.31
C GLY A 226 -13.29 3.24 6.73
N ARG A 227 -13.42 4.35 7.47
CA ARG A 227 -13.00 4.43 8.88
C ARG A 227 -13.81 3.46 9.75
N ALA A 228 -15.10 3.29 9.48
CA ALA A 228 -15.92 2.31 10.19
C ALA A 228 -15.46 0.88 9.89
N LEU A 229 -15.17 0.58 8.62
CA LEU A 229 -14.64 -0.74 8.21
C LEU A 229 -13.26 -1.02 8.80
N LEU A 230 -12.38 -0.01 8.88
CA LEU A 230 -11.05 -0.18 9.44
C LEU A 230 -11.10 -0.63 10.90
N ARG A 231 -12.01 -0.06 11.71
CA ARG A 231 -12.20 -0.49 13.11
C ARG A 231 -12.64 -1.95 13.21
N ILE A 232 -13.49 -2.42 12.29
CA ILE A 232 -13.93 -3.82 12.23
C ILE A 232 -12.73 -4.74 11.93
N PHE A 233 -11.89 -4.36 10.96
CA PHE A 233 -10.66 -5.09 10.62
C PHE A 233 -9.64 -5.15 11.76
N GLU A 234 -9.54 -4.09 12.56
CA GLU A 234 -8.66 -4.05 13.73
C GLU A 234 -9.09 -5.04 14.82
N HIS A 235 -10.36 -5.49 14.81
CA HIS A 235 -10.85 -6.57 15.65
C HIS A 235 -10.73 -7.96 15.01
N GLY A 236 -10.12 -8.07 13.83
CA GLY A 236 -9.93 -9.35 13.11
C GLY A 236 -11.13 -9.80 12.29
N GLU A 237 -12.14 -8.94 12.10
CA GLU A 237 -13.31 -9.23 11.28
C GLU A 237 -13.20 -8.59 9.89
N GLY A 238 -13.59 -9.32 8.84
CA GLY A 238 -13.66 -8.76 7.49
C GLY A 238 -13.37 -9.76 6.38
N PRO A 239 -13.51 -9.35 5.12
CA PRO A 239 -13.08 -10.14 3.97
C PRO A 239 -11.56 -10.30 3.93
N SER A 240 -11.10 -11.38 3.29
CA SER A 240 -9.70 -11.51 2.91
C SER A 240 -9.42 -10.59 1.72
N ILE A 241 -8.46 -9.67 1.84
CA ILE A 241 -8.15 -8.68 0.80
C ILE A 241 -6.73 -8.89 0.29
N GLU A 242 -6.59 -9.11 -1.01
CA GLU A 242 -5.33 -9.22 -1.72
C GLU A 242 -5.24 -8.12 -2.79
N ILE A 243 -4.19 -7.32 -2.77
CA ILE A 243 -3.97 -6.29 -3.80
C ILE A 243 -2.61 -6.52 -4.45
N ALA A 244 -2.66 -7.00 -5.68
CA ALA A 244 -1.48 -7.29 -6.47
C ALA A 244 -0.75 -6.00 -6.85
N TRP A 245 0.58 -6.07 -6.84
CA TRP A 245 1.43 -5.04 -7.40
C TRP A 245 1.58 -5.23 -8.92
N PRO A 246 2.02 -4.19 -9.66
CA PRO A 246 2.38 -4.34 -11.06
C PRO A 246 3.40 -5.47 -11.27
N ALA A 247 3.34 -6.18 -12.40
CA ALA A 247 4.30 -7.26 -12.66
C ALA A 247 5.68 -6.72 -13.08
N ASN A 248 5.71 -5.58 -13.79
CA ASN A 248 6.92 -4.95 -14.26
C ASN A 248 7.71 -4.33 -13.07
N ARG A 249 9.02 -4.61 -12.99
CA ARG A 249 9.89 -4.14 -11.90
C ARG A 249 9.96 -2.62 -11.79
N ASP A 250 10.07 -1.92 -12.91
CA ASP A 250 10.17 -0.45 -12.94
C ASP A 250 8.85 0.21 -12.55
N GLU A 251 7.71 -0.39 -12.93
CA GLU A 251 6.40 0.03 -12.44
C GLU A 251 6.23 -0.21 -10.94
N ARG A 252 6.67 -1.36 -10.42
CA ARG A 252 6.69 -1.61 -8.97
C ARG A 252 7.53 -0.58 -8.24
N GLN A 253 8.73 -0.27 -8.73
CA GLN A 253 9.60 0.73 -8.12
C GLN A 253 8.96 2.12 -8.13
N ARG A 254 8.41 2.56 -9.26
CA ARG A 254 7.71 3.86 -9.36
C ARG A 254 6.51 3.94 -8.41
N LEU A 255 5.71 2.87 -8.33
CA LEU A 255 4.58 2.79 -7.41
C LEU A 255 5.06 2.86 -5.96
N PHE A 256 6.10 2.11 -5.61
CA PHE A 256 6.69 2.13 -4.27
C PHE A 256 7.16 3.53 -3.88
N ASP A 257 7.92 4.21 -4.75
CA ASP A 257 8.44 5.55 -4.47
C ASP A 257 7.32 6.57 -4.30
N LEU A 258 6.24 6.45 -5.09
CA LEU A 258 5.08 7.31 -4.99
C LEU A 258 4.29 7.06 -3.70
N LEU A 259 3.99 5.80 -3.39
CA LEU A 259 3.29 5.41 -2.17
C LEU A 259 4.06 5.81 -0.90
N SER A 260 5.38 5.64 -0.92
CA SER A 260 6.23 5.99 0.22
C SER A 260 6.26 7.50 0.45
N ARG A 261 6.56 8.28 -0.60
CA ARG A 261 6.75 9.73 -0.49
C ARG A 261 5.43 10.49 -0.32
N CYS A 262 4.42 10.13 -1.11
CA CYS A 262 3.20 10.92 -1.21
C CYS A 262 2.03 10.35 -0.43
N PHE A 263 1.99 9.04 -0.20
CA PHE A 263 0.89 8.40 0.53
C PHE A 263 1.29 7.98 1.95
N GLY A 264 2.54 8.22 2.35
CA GLY A 264 3.03 7.93 3.69
C GLY A 264 3.11 6.44 3.99
N MET A 265 3.22 5.59 2.96
CA MET A 265 3.49 4.17 3.12
C MET A 265 4.85 3.99 3.82
N GLN A 266 4.89 3.08 4.78
CA GLN A 266 6.10 2.70 5.50
C GLN A 266 6.34 1.21 5.38
N VAL A 267 7.62 0.82 5.37
CA VAL A 267 8.04 -0.56 5.47
C VAL A 267 8.30 -0.86 6.93
N ALA A 268 7.81 -2.01 7.39
CA ALA A 268 7.94 -2.45 8.76
C ALA A 268 8.31 -3.94 8.80
N VAL A 269 8.79 -4.39 9.95
CA VAL A 269 9.14 -5.79 10.19
C VAL A 269 8.42 -6.27 11.44
N THR A 270 7.81 -7.44 11.38
CA THR A 270 7.25 -8.13 12.55
C THR A 270 8.37 -8.86 13.29
N ASP A 271 8.54 -8.70 14.60
CA ASP A 271 9.49 -9.53 15.35
C ASP A 271 8.90 -10.91 15.73
N GLY A 272 9.67 -11.72 16.48
CA GLY A 272 9.25 -13.05 16.94
C GLY A 272 8.07 -13.03 17.92
N THR A 273 7.71 -11.87 18.47
CA THR A 273 6.52 -11.67 19.33
C THR A 273 5.32 -11.14 18.56
N ALA A 274 5.43 -11.03 17.23
CA ALA A 274 4.48 -10.38 16.33
C ALA A 274 4.32 -8.86 16.56
N ALA A 275 5.20 -8.23 17.35
CA ALA A 275 5.25 -6.78 17.44
C ALA A 275 5.81 -6.19 16.14
N ILE A 276 5.25 -5.07 15.71
CA ILE A 276 5.58 -4.45 14.44
C ILE A 276 6.46 -3.23 14.68
N HIS A 277 7.60 -3.21 14.01
CA HIS A 277 8.59 -2.13 14.12
C HIS A 277 8.78 -1.45 12.77
N THR A 278 8.84 -0.12 12.78
CA THR A 278 9.07 0.69 11.58
C THR A 278 10.06 1.82 11.87
N ILE A 279 10.51 2.51 10.82
CA ILE A 279 11.37 3.69 10.96
C ILE A 279 10.47 4.90 11.10
N ASP A 280 10.50 5.55 12.26
CA ASP A 280 9.76 6.78 12.46
C ASP A 280 10.33 7.88 11.56
N PRO A 281 9.49 8.53 10.72
CA PRO A 281 9.96 9.47 9.72
C PRO A 281 10.43 10.82 10.30
N ALA A 282 10.08 11.15 11.55
CA ALA A 282 10.49 12.40 12.20
C ALA A 282 11.83 12.26 12.92
N THR A 283 12.07 11.09 13.53
CA THR A 283 13.27 10.81 14.33
C THR A 283 14.32 9.98 13.59
N HIS A 284 13.95 9.35 12.47
CA HIS A 284 14.76 8.39 11.73
C HIS A 284 15.25 7.21 12.59
N ARG A 285 14.52 6.90 13.66
CA ARG A 285 14.81 5.79 14.57
C ARG A 285 13.78 4.70 14.39
N VAL A 286 14.21 3.46 14.63
CA VAL A 286 13.27 2.35 14.68
C VAL A 286 12.46 2.44 15.96
N ALA A 287 11.14 2.37 15.82
CA ALA A 287 10.17 2.42 16.91
C ALA A 287 9.04 1.41 16.66
N ALA A 288 8.28 1.12 17.72
CA ALA A 288 7.06 0.35 17.60
C ALA A 288 6.03 1.09 16.72
N LEU A 289 5.16 0.32 16.07
CA LEU A 289 4.09 0.86 15.23
C LEU A 289 3.12 1.73 16.03
N ASP A 290 3.00 2.99 15.64
CA ASP A 290 2.01 3.92 16.17
C ASP A 290 0.66 3.74 15.42
N LEU A 291 -0.30 3.07 16.08
CA LEU A 291 -1.63 2.78 15.53
C LEU A 291 -2.59 3.97 15.51
N ASP A 292 -2.24 5.09 16.16
CA ASP A 292 -3.03 6.32 16.07
C ASP A 292 -2.77 7.00 14.73
N ARG A 293 -1.54 6.91 14.21
CA ARG A 293 -1.12 7.48 12.93
C ARG A 293 -1.26 6.51 11.77
N LEU A 294 -0.86 5.26 11.99
CA LEU A 294 -0.82 4.20 10.99
C LEU A 294 -1.97 3.22 11.19
N SER A 295 -2.35 2.58 10.11
CA SER A 295 -3.40 1.56 10.10
C SER A 295 -2.87 0.23 10.61
N GLY A 296 -3.70 -0.51 11.36
CA GLY A 296 -3.42 -1.91 11.70
C GLY A 296 -3.53 -2.87 10.51
N PHE A 297 -3.99 -2.40 9.35
CA PHE A 297 -4.11 -3.20 8.14
C PHE A 297 -2.76 -3.39 7.44
N VAL A 298 -2.07 -4.46 7.82
CA VAL A 298 -0.74 -4.83 7.32
C VAL A 298 -0.81 -5.59 6.01
N ARG A 299 0.16 -5.34 5.13
CA ARG A 299 0.28 -6.04 3.84
C ARG A 299 1.63 -6.74 3.75
N VAL A 300 1.64 -8.06 3.70
CA VAL A 300 2.87 -8.84 3.58
C VAL A 300 3.57 -8.52 2.26
N ILE A 301 4.89 -8.30 2.32
CA ILE A 301 5.71 -8.14 1.12
C ILE A 301 5.92 -9.52 0.51
N GLN A 302 5.44 -9.70 -0.71
CA GLN A 302 5.61 -10.93 -1.49
C GLN A 302 6.58 -10.70 -2.66
N GLY A 303 7.35 -11.74 -2.98
CA GLY A 303 8.35 -11.72 -4.05
C GLY A 303 9.66 -11.03 -3.66
N GLU A 304 10.46 -10.65 -4.66
CA GLU A 304 11.72 -9.94 -4.46
C GLU A 304 11.46 -8.53 -3.91
N PRO A 305 12.04 -8.17 -2.73
CA PRO A 305 11.95 -6.82 -2.18
C PRO A 305 12.57 -5.78 -3.10
N LEU A 306 11.98 -4.59 -3.14
CA LEU A 306 12.55 -3.45 -3.86
C LEU A 306 13.74 -2.85 -3.09
N PRO A 307 14.69 -2.16 -3.74
CA PRO A 307 15.84 -1.55 -3.06
C PRO A 307 15.48 -0.60 -1.89
N GLY A 308 14.34 0.11 -1.99
CA GLY A 308 13.84 0.93 -0.88
C GLY A 308 13.30 0.10 0.29
N GLU A 309 12.69 -1.05 0.00
CA GLU A 309 12.19 -1.98 1.00
C GLU A 309 13.34 -2.68 1.72
N LEU A 310 14.32 -3.18 0.96
CA LEU A 310 15.47 -3.88 1.51
C LEU A 310 16.22 -3.03 2.53
N ARG A 311 16.50 -1.75 2.21
CA ARG A 311 17.15 -0.82 3.13
C ARG A 311 16.37 -0.65 4.44
N ALA A 312 15.05 -0.52 4.36
CA ALA A 312 14.21 -0.39 5.55
C ALA A 312 14.17 -1.69 6.37
N ILE A 313 14.07 -2.84 5.70
CA ILE A 313 14.11 -4.16 6.34
C ILE A 313 15.43 -4.37 7.09
N GLU A 314 16.56 -4.07 6.45
CA GLU A 314 17.89 -4.17 7.05
C GLU A 314 18.03 -3.26 8.27
N GLN A 315 17.58 -2.01 8.16
CA GLN A 315 17.68 -1.04 9.26
C GLN A 315 16.82 -1.44 10.48
N VAL A 316 15.61 -1.95 10.25
CA VAL A 316 14.74 -2.45 11.33
C VAL A 316 15.30 -3.76 11.91
N GLY A 317 15.69 -4.69 11.06
CA GLY A 317 16.24 -5.99 11.44
C GLY A 317 17.56 -5.91 12.21
N ALA A 318 18.41 -4.92 11.92
CA ALA A 318 19.64 -4.68 12.66
C ALA A 318 19.41 -4.37 14.15
N ARG A 319 18.21 -3.88 14.52
CA ARG A 319 17.88 -3.52 15.90
C ARG A 319 17.05 -4.58 16.65
N PHE A 320 16.14 -5.25 15.94
CA PHE A 320 15.17 -6.19 16.54
C PHE A 320 15.41 -7.66 16.16
N GLY A 321 16.50 -7.94 15.43
CA GLY A 321 16.86 -9.28 14.99
C GLY A 321 16.32 -9.62 13.59
N ALA A 322 17.04 -10.48 12.88
CA ALA A 322 16.61 -11.04 11.61
C ALA A 322 15.63 -12.21 11.85
N GLY A 323 14.57 -12.30 11.05
CA GLY A 323 13.61 -13.42 11.11
C GLY A 323 12.13 -13.01 11.02
N GLY A 324 11.86 -11.71 10.97
CA GLY A 324 10.52 -11.17 10.80
C GLY A 324 9.97 -11.23 9.38
N ASN A 325 8.64 -11.17 9.25
CA ASN A 325 8.00 -10.86 7.97
C ASN A 325 8.09 -9.35 7.71
N ALA A 326 8.55 -9.00 6.52
CA ALA A 326 8.49 -7.62 6.06
C ALA A 326 7.07 -7.28 5.57
N VAL A 327 6.55 -6.15 6.01
CA VAL A 327 5.20 -5.70 5.70
C VAL A 327 5.19 -4.24 5.26
N ARG A 328 4.18 -3.87 4.47
CA ARG A 328 3.87 -2.49 4.09
C ARG A 328 2.69 -2.02 4.91
N ILE A 329 2.81 -0.82 5.46
CA ILE A 329 1.82 -0.20 6.34
C ILE A 329 1.50 1.18 5.81
N PHE A 330 0.23 1.56 5.91
CA PHE A 330 -0.27 2.81 5.36
C PHE A 330 -0.92 3.66 6.45
N PRO A 331 -1.04 4.99 6.24
CA PRO A 331 -1.81 5.84 7.13
C PRO A 331 -3.29 5.45 7.15
N ARG A 332 -3.96 5.65 8.29
CA ARG A 332 -5.38 5.32 8.47
C ARG A 332 -6.29 5.93 7.40
N ARG A 333 -5.98 7.16 6.95
CA ARG A 333 -6.76 7.85 5.88
C ARG A 333 -6.66 7.13 4.53
N PHE A 334 -5.48 6.63 4.17
CA PHE A 334 -5.28 5.89 2.91
C PHE A 334 -6.08 4.58 2.95
N ASP A 335 -5.96 3.83 4.04
CA ASP A 335 -6.68 2.56 4.19
C ASP A 335 -8.18 2.76 4.30
N ALA A 336 -8.65 3.81 4.95
CA ALA A 336 -10.07 4.16 4.94
C ALA A 336 -10.58 4.42 3.51
N LEU A 337 -9.88 5.24 2.71
CA LEU A 337 -10.29 5.48 1.31
C LEU A 337 -10.35 4.17 0.51
N LEU A 338 -9.34 3.31 0.67
CA LEU A 338 -9.28 2.02 0.00
C LEU A 338 -10.44 1.11 0.42
N LEU A 339 -10.66 0.89 1.72
CA LEU A 339 -11.68 -0.02 2.24
C LEU A 339 -13.09 0.49 1.92
N GLY A 340 -13.33 1.80 2.04
CA GLY A 340 -14.59 2.42 1.62
C GLY A 340 -14.84 2.24 0.13
N GLY A 341 -13.83 2.47 -0.70
CA GLY A 341 -13.91 2.25 -2.16
C GLY A 341 -14.22 0.80 -2.51
N LEU A 342 -13.54 -0.16 -1.87
CA LEU A 342 -13.77 -1.59 -2.06
C LEU A 342 -15.19 -1.98 -1.62
N SER A 343 -15.68 -1.46 -0.50
CA SER A 343 -17.04 -1.73 -0.03
C SER A 343 -18.10 -1.19 -0.98
N ARG A 344 -17.87 -0.06 -1.66
CA ARG A 344 -18.80 0.46 -2.66
C ARG A 344 -18.85 -0.40 -3.91
N ILE A 345 -17.70 -0.90 -4.37
CA ILE A 345 -17.61 -1.78 -5.54
C ILE A 345 -18.18 -3.18 -5.24
N ALA A 346 -17.83 -3.75 -4.08
CA ALA A 346 -18.29 -5.09 -3.68
C ALA A 346 -19.75 -5.10 -3.17
N GLY A 347 -20.27 -3.94 -2.75
CA GLY A 347 -21.62 -3.80 -2.24
C GLY A 347 -21.90 -4.71 -1.03
N PRO A 348 -23.10 -5.31 -0.93
CA PRO A 348 -23.49 -6.17 0.19
C PRO A 348 -22.60 -7.40 0.40
N SER A 349 -21.83 -7.82 -0.61
CA SER A 349 -20.94 -8.98 -0.52
C SER A 349 -19.70 -8.70 0.35
N TYR A 350 -19.32 -7.42 0.54
CA TYR A 350 -18.11 -7.06 1.28
C TYR A 350 -18.04 -7.69 2.68
N ARG A 351 -19.17 -7.74 3.41
CA ARG A 351 -19.21 -8.18 4.81
C ARG A 351 -19.38 -9.69 5.00
N LYS A 352 -19.52 -10.48 3.92
CA LYS A 352 -19.89 -11.90 4.00
C LYS A 352 -18.68 -12.85 4.06
N GLY A 353 -17.53 -12.37 4.55
CA GLY A 353 -16.29 -13.15 4.56
C GLY A 353 -15.74 -13.45 3.17
N SER A 354 -16.05 -12.59 2.18
CA SER A 354 -15.62 -12.77 0.79
C SER A 354 -14.10 -12.67 0.64
N ALA A 355 -13.58 -13.29 -0.42
CA ALA A 355 -12.23 -13.06 -0.90
C ALA A 355 -12.24 -11.94 -1.95
N ILE A 356 -11.57 -10.83 -1.65
CA ILE A 356 -11.44 -9.68 -2.53
C ILE A 356 -10.03 -9.65 -3.11
N ARG A 357 -9.92 -9.67 -4.43
CA ARG A 357 -8.64 -9.47 -5.14
C ARG A 357 -8.71 -8.23 -5.99
N ALA A 358 -7.66 -7.43 -5.98
CA ALA A 358 -7.53 -6.25 -6.82
C ALA A 358 -6.07 -6.04 -7.25
N ARG A 359 -5.79 -4.96 -7.99
CA ARG A 359 -4.45 -4.62 -8.43
C ARG A 359 -4.19 -3.13 -8.30
N TYR A 360 -3.01 -2.75 -7.80
CA TYR A 360 -2.52 -1.38 -7.93
C TYR A 360 -2.05 -1.11 -9.36
N ALA A 361 -2.40 0.06 -9.87
CA ALA A 361 -1.87 0.58 -11.13
C ALA A 361 -1.53 2.06 -11.00
N LEU A 362 -0.66 2.51 -11.89
CA LEU A 362 -0.36 3.92 -12.10
C LEU A 362 -1.07 4.37 -13.39
N ASP A 363 -1.90 5.41 -13.30
CA ASP A 363 -2.64 5.96 -14.44
C ASP A 363 -2.44 7.47 -14.50
N GLY A 364 -1.61 7.94 -15.43
CA GLY A 364 -1.30 9.38 -15.57
C GLY A 364 -0.72 10.00 -14.29
N GLY A 365 0.05 9.23 -13.51
CA GLY A 365 0.59 9.66 -12.21
C GLY A 365 -0.37 9.51 -11.03
N ARG A 366 -1.62 9.10 -11.28
CA ARG A 366 -2.58 8.72 -10.23
C ARG A 366 -2.31 7.31 -9.74
N VAL A 367 -2.51 7.10 -8.44
CA VAL A 367 -2.53 5.75 -7.86
C VAL A 367 -3.96 5.26 -7.89
N VAL A 368 -4.21 4.19 -8.62
CA VAL A 368 -5.54 3.61 -8.76
C VAL A 368 -5.53 2.13 -8.37
N VAL A 369 -6.68 1.64 -7.92
CA VAL A 369 -6.94 0.20 -7.72
C VAL A 369 -7.94 -0.26 -8.76
N THR A 370 -7.56 -1.28 -9.53
CA THR A 370 -8.33 -1.80 -10.65
C THR A 370 -8.50 -3.32 -10.54
N SER A 371 -9.25 -3.90 -11.48
CA SER A 371 -9.47 -5.35 -11.57
C SER A 371 -9.99 -5.96 -10.28
N VAL A 372 -10.90 -5.25 -9.61
CA VAL A 372 -11.50 -5.71 -8.35
C VAL A 372 -12.37 -6.93 -8.64
N SER A 373 -12.13 -8.01 -7.93
CA SER A 373 -12.92 -9.23 -7.99
C SER A 373 -13.32 -9.66 -6.59
N VAL A 374 -14.55 -10.15 -6.47
CA VAL A 374 -15.14 -10.63 -5.21
C VAL A 374 -15.54 -12.08 -5.44
N ASP A 375 -14.95 -12.99 -4.67
CA ASP A 375 -15.15 -14.44 -4.78
C ASP A 375 -14.91 -14.93 -6.23
N GLY A 376 -13.87 -14.38 -6.86
CA GLY A 376 -13.49 -14.69 -8.24
C GLY A 376 -14.31 -13.98 -9.32
N ARG A 377 -15.37 -13.24 -8.96
CA ARG A 377 -16.20 -12.49 -9.92
C ARG A 377 -15.69 -11.06 -10.07
N LEU A 378 -15.25 -10.71 -11.27
CA LEU A 378 -14.82 -9.35 -11.61
C LEU A 378 -15.99 -8.37 -11.40
N GLN A 379 -15.70 -7.28 -10.68
CA GLN A 379 -16.62 -6.19 -10.44
C GLN A 379 -16.26 -5.01 -11.35
N ALA A 380 -17.28 -4.29 -11.79
CA ALA A 380 -17.08 -3.07 -12.57
C ALA A 380 -16.61 -1.93 -11.67
N GLY A 381 -15.64 -1.15 -12.16
CA GLY A 381 -15.16 0.05 -11.49
C GLY A 381 -13.70 -0.04 -11.05
N GLY A 382 -13.28 1.02 -10.35
CA GLY A 382 -11.95 1.16 -9.78
C GLY A 382 -11.97 2.23 -8.70
N ILE A 383 -10.87 2.34 -7.97
CA ILE A 383 -10.74 3.27 -6.85
C ILE A 383 -9.59 4.22 -7.16
N ASP A 384 -9.88 5.52 -7.22
CA ASP A 384 -8.83 6.54 -7.27
C ASP A 384 -8.35 6.84 -5.85
N LEU A 385 -7.08 6.52 -5.56
CA LEU A 385 -6.46 6.75 -4.25
C LEU A 385 -5.80 8.12 -4.17
N THR A 386 -5.66 8.85 -5.28
CA THR A 386 -4.99 10.16 -5.36
C THR A 386 -5.46 11.17 -4.30
N PRO A 387 -6.75 11.24 -3.90
CA PRO A 387 -7.19 12.16 -2.84
C PRO A 387 -6.56 11.92 -1.46
N ALA A 388 -5.97 10.74 -1.22
CA ALA A 388 -5.22 10.44 -0.01
C ALA A 388 -3.75 10.91 -0.04
N SER A 389 -3.29 11.45 -1.19
CA SER A 389 -1.94 11.98 -1.37
C SER A 389 -1.67 13.20 -0.49
N ARG A 390 -0.40 13.39 -0.13
CA ARG A 390 0.16 14.53 0.60
C ARG A 390 1.02 15.44 -0.27
N CYS A 391 1.20 15.08 -1.55
CA CYS A 391 2.03 15.81 -2.51
C CYS A 391 1.23 16.71 -3.46
N THR A 392 -0.08 16.88 -3.22
CA THR A 392 -0.98 17.67 -4.07
C THR A 392 -0.88 19.16 -3.84
#